data_AF-A0A960BWB3-F1
#
_entry.id   AF-A0A960BWB3-F1
#
_cell.length_a   1.000
_cell.length_b   1.000
_cell.length_c   1.000
_cell.angle_alpha   90.00
_cell.angle_beta   90.00
_cell.angle_gamma   90.00
#
_symmetry.space_group_name_H-M   'P 1'
#
loop_
_entity.id
_entity.type
_entity.pdbx_description
1 polymer ?
#
loop_
_entity_poly.entity_id
_entity_poly.type
_entity_poly.pdbx_seq_one_letter_code
_entity_poly.pdbx_strand_id
1 'polypeptide(L)'
;MILPLEGRPAEWAARAGAWSIDVLFGLSAMACLLLVGWSARQGGWVWWSCTVAGSLLFLAVALNRLLLPAVTGWSLGRAVFKIAVVDRNGERVGPWRLLARDVAHLLDSLPLFLGWLWPLVDVRGRTFADIAVGTEVRQDIRAQVDGRARATAVVAGAAALAGLAAVVGYLGIYRPESAAAQARQQIAVAGPKIVTDMLSYTAATVAEDFTHDQTLVTDAYRPVLAEQQDAVREAGPVDNDYWATNSAVLSATSDRASMLLLLQGQRGTGSKQRLITASVRVEFARSGSGQWQVDSLTVLGPSRPPAGESAPAKPDAKPPASGQPSASGKPSVKPSVKPSAPPASGGGR
;
A
#
# COMPACT_ATOMS: atom_id res chain seq x y z
N MET A 1 24.37 -6.27 -52.65
CA MET A 1 25.59 -6.00 -51.85
C MET A 1 25.56 -4.52 -51.49
N ILE A 2 25.65 -4.16 -50.21
CA ILE A 2 25.66 -2.74 -49.77
C ILE A 2 27.13 -2.35 -49.57
N LEU A 3 27.59 -1.29 -50.23
CA LEU A 3 28.97 -0.79 -50.05
C LEU A 3 29.22 -0.38 -48.59
N PRO A 4 30.40 -0.66 -48.01
CA PRO A 4 30.70 -0.31 -46.64
C PRO A 4 30.54 1.19 -46.37
N LEU A 5 30.29 1.53 -45.11
CA LEU A 5 30.12 2.92 -44.67
C LEU A 5 31.48 3.50 -44.26
N GLU A 6 32.20 4.07 -45.23
CA GLU A 6 33.47 4.78 -45.04
C GLU A 6 33.33 6.14 -44.33
N GLY A 7 32.11 6.50 -43.88
CA GLY A 7 31.80 7.78 -43.25
C GLY A 7 32.63 8.06 -41.99
N ARG A 8 32.74 9.35 -41.64
CA ARG A 8 33.41 9.82 -40.41
C ARG A 8 32.74 9.22 -39.16
N PRO A 9 33.47 9.05 -38.03
CA PRO A 9 32.87 8.73 -36.75
C PRO A 9 31.69 9.65 -36.41
N ALA A 10 30.62 9.09 -35.88
CA ALA A 10 29.45 9.86 -35.44
C ALA A 10 29.78 10.63 -34.16
N GLU A 11 29.51 11.94 -34.18
CA GLU A 11 29.66 12.87 -33.06
C GLU A 11 28.92 12.39 -31.80
N TRP A 12 29.46 12.70 -30.62
CA TRP A 12 28.86 12.32 -29.33
C TRP A 12 27.42 12.82 -29.19
N ALA A 13 27.14 14.08 -29.57
CA ALA A 13 25.80 14.64 -29.49
C ALA A 13 24.78 13.92 -30.39
N ALA A 14 25.20 13.48 -31.58
CA ALA A 14 24.36 12.70 -32.49
C ALA A 14 24.08 11.29 -31.94
N ARG A 15 25.09 10.64 -31.32
CA ARG A 15 24.93 9.35 -30.62
C ARG A 15 23.97 9.47 -29.44
N ALA A 16 24.16 10.47 -28.58
CA ALA A 16 23.34 10.73 -27.40
C ALA A 16 21.89 11.06 -27.79
N GLY A 17 21.68 11.95 -28.77
CA GLY A 17 20.35 12.29 -29.27
C GLY A 17 19.61 11.11 -29.89
N ALA A 18 20.30 10.25 -30.65
CA ALA A 18 19.72 9.02 -31.18
C ALA A 18 19.30 8.06 -30.06
N TRP A 19 20.14 7.86 -29.05
CA TRP A 19 19.83 7.04 -27.87
C TRP A 19 18.63 7.60 -27.09
N SER A 20 18.52 8.92 -26.91
CA SER A 20 17.37 9.53 -26.23
C SER A 20 16.05 9.27 -26.95
N ILE A 21 16.03 9.30 -28.29
CA ILE A 21 14.86 8.95 -29.10
C ILE A 21 14.58 7.44 -29.05
N ASP A 22 15.62 6.61 -29.17
CA ASP A 22 15.48 5.15 -29.24
C ASP A 22 15.19 4.47 -27.89
N VAL A 23 15.48 5.14 -26.78
CA VAL A 23 15.44 4.59 -25.41
C VAL A 23 14.68 5.49 -24.45
N LEU A 24 15.16 6.71 -24.22
CA LEU A 24 14.80 7.51 -23.04
C LEU A 24 13.30 7.84 -23.00
N PHE A 25 12.71 8.33 -24.10
CA PHE A 25 11.29 8.68 -24.12
C PHE A 25 10.37 7.46 -23.95
N GLY A 26 10.68 6.34 -24.62
CA GLY A 26 9.90 5.10 -24.52
C GLY A 26 9.96 4.49 -23.13
N LEU A 27 11.16 4.40 -22.54
CA LEU A 27 11.32 3.88 -21.18
C LEU A 27 10.78 4.84 -20.10
N SER A 28 10.79 6.16 -20.34
CA SER A 28 10.18 7.13 -19.41
C SER A 28 8.66 7.00 -19.38
N ALA A 29 8.01 6.88 -20.54
CA ALA A 29 6.56 6.65 -20.61
C ALA A 29 6.17 5.29 -20.01
N MET A 30 7.00 4.25 -20.23
CA MET A 30 6.86 2.95 -19.58
C MET A 30 6.99 3.05 -18.06
N ALA A 31 7.99 3.78 -17.54
CA ALA A 31 8.19 3.97 -16.11
C ALA A 31 7.00 4.71 -15.46
N CYS A 32 6.49 5.77 -16.09
CA CYS A 32 5.28 6.47 -15.62
C CYS A 32 4.07 5.53 -15.53
N LEU A 33 3.83 4.71 -16.57
CA LEU A 33 2.76 3.71 -16.56
C LEU A 33 2.96 2.67 -15.46
N LEU A 34 4.15 2.09 -15.33
CA LEU A 34 4.41 1.04 -14.34
C LEU A 34 4.34 1.57 -12.89
N LEU A 35 4.72 2.82 -12.64
CA LEU A 35 4.56 3.48 -11.33
C LEU A 35 3.08 3.72 -10.99
N VAL A 36 2.28 4.21 -11.94
CA VAL A 36 0.83 4.39 -11.76
C VAL A 36 0.13 3.04 -11.58
N GLY A 37 0.55 2.01 -12.34
CA GLY A 37 0.11 0.64 -12.17
C GLY A 37 0.44 0.09 -10.79
N TRP A 38 1.67 0.30 -10.30
CA TRP A 38 2.11 -0.13 -8.97
C TRP A 38 1.34 0.53 -7.82
N SER A 39 0.97 1.81 -7.95
CA SER A 39 0.10 2.50 -6.99
C SER A 39 -1.37 2.08 -7.06
N ALA A 40 -1.81 1.44 -8.15
CA ALA A 40 -3.19 0.99 -8.29
C ALA A 40 -3.44 -0.33 -7.53
N ARG A 41 -4.69 -0.56 -7.13
CA ARG A 41 -5.12 -1.85 -6.53
C ARG A 41 -4.71 -3.01 -7.44
N GLN A 42 -3.85 -3.90 -6.93
CA GLN A 42 -3.36 -5.08 -7.66
C GLN A 42 -4.52 -5.94 -8.19
N GLY A 43 -4.35 -6.48 -9.39
CA GLY A 43 -5.40 -7.19 -10.13
C GLY A 43 -6.59 -6.33 -10.58
N GLY A 44 -6.61 -5.02 -10.27
CA GLY A 44 -7.59 -4.07 -10.80
C GLY A 44 -7.35 -3.74 -12.28
N TRP A 45 -8.34 -3.14 -12.93
CA TRP A 45 -8.26 -2.81 -14.35
C TRP A 45 -7.13 -1.81 -14.65
N VAL A 46 -6.93 -0.78 -13.82
CA VAL A 46 -5.82 0.20 -13.97
C VAL A 46 -4.46 -0.50 -13.92
N TRP A 47 -4.28 -1.43 -12.97
CA TRP A 47 -3.05 -2.23 -12.82
C TRP A 47 -2.76 -3.04 -14.08
N TRP A 48 -3.77 -3.74 -14.62
CA TRP A 48 -3.66 -4.48 -15.88
C TRP A 48 -3.38 -3.58 -17.09
N SER A 49 -4.14 -2.50 -17.27
CA SER A 49 -3.96 -1.55 -18.38
C SER A 49 -2.56 -0.94 -18.39
N CYS A 50 -2.05 -0.53 -17.22
CA CYS A 50 -0.70 0.01 -17.09
C CYS A 50 0.39 -1.04 -17.34
N THR A 51 0.20 -2.26 -16.84
CA THR A 51 1.15 -3.37 -17.05
C THR A 51 1.23 -3.77 -18.52
N VAL A 52 0.09 -3.88 -19.21
CA VAL A 52 0.03 -4.20 -20.65
C VAL A 52 0.62 -3.06 -21.49
N ALA A 53 0.24 -1.80 -21.23
CA ALA A 53 0.78 -0.65 -21.95
C ALA A 53 2.31 -0.49 -21.76
N GLY A 54 2.80 -0.68 -20.53
CA GLY A 54 4.23 -0.70 -20.23
C GLY A 54 4.98 -1.83 -20.95
N SER A 55 4.41 -3.04 -20.97
CA SER A 55 4.98 -4.18 -21.69
C SER A 55 5.03 -3.96 -23.21
N LEU A 56 4.01 -3.31 -23.78
CA LEU A 56 3.97 -2.95 -25.19
C LEU A 56 4.99 -1.85 -25.53
N LEU A 57 5.21 -0.86 -24.65
CA LEU A 57 6.29 0.13 -24.82
C LEU A 57 7.68 -0.51 -24.72
N PHE A 58 7.90 -1.43 -23.78
CA PHE A 58 9.15 -2.19 -23.69
C PHE A 58 9.43 -2.94 -24.99
N LEU A 59 8.43 -3.66 -25.52
CA LEU A 59 8.53 -4.38 -26.78
C LEU A 59 8.77 -3.43 -27.96
N ALA A 60 8.10 -2.28 -28.02
CA ALA A 60 8.32 -1.27 -29.06
C ALA A 60 9.75 -0.71 -29.04
N VAL A 61 10.31 -0.43 -27.85
CA VAL A 61 11.71 0.00 -27.68
C VAL A 61 12.67 -1.11 -28.13
N ALA A 62 12.45 -2.36 -27.74
CA ALA A 62 13.28 -3.50 -28.14
C ALA A 62 13.25 -3.72 -29.66
N LEU A 63 12.06 -3.69 -30.28
CA LEU A 63 11.89 -3.82 -31.73
C LEU A 63 12.58 -2.67 -32.48
N ASN A 64 12.43 -1.43 -32.02
CA ASN A 64 13.11 -0.26 -32.60
C ASN A 64 14.64 -0.34 -32.51
N ARG A 65 15.21 -0.88 -31.43
CA ARG A 65 16.67 -0.96 -31.23
C ARG A 65 17.34 -2.15 -31.92
N LEU A 66 16.67 -3.31 -31.95
CA LEU A 66 17.27 -4.58 -32.32
C LEU A 66 16.81 -5.07 -33.70
N LEU A 67 15.50 -5.05 -33.97
CA LEU A 67 14.94 -5.61 -35.21
C LEU A 67 14.88 -4.57 -36.34
N LEU A 68 14.40 -3.35 -36.05
CA LEU A 68 14.24 -2.30 -37.06
C LEU A 68 15.57 -1.94 -37.78
N PRO A 69 16.74 -1.88 -37.11
CA PRO A 69 18.01 -1.63 -37.81
C PRO A 69 18.50 -2.82 -38.65
N ALA A 70 18.15 -4.04 -38.25
CA ALA A 70 18.49 -5.24 -39.01
C ALA A 70 17.65 -5.37 -40.30
N VAL A 71 16.38 -4.95 -40.27
CA VAL A 71 15.46 -5.01 -41.41
C VAL A 71 15.55 -3.77 -42.32
N THR A 72 15.68 -2.57 -41.74
CA THR A 72 15.59 -1.30 -42.48
C THR A 72 16.91 -0.51 -42.55
N GLY A 73 17.95 -0.96 -41.84
CA GLY A 73 19.24 -0.28 -41.73
C GLY A 73 19.37 0.72 -40.58
N TRP A 74 18.24 1.21 -40.02
CA TRP A 74 18.22 2.22 -38.95
C TRP A 74 17.19 1.92 -37.85
N SER A 75 17.42 2.48 -36.66
CA SER A 75 16.37 2.74 -35.65
C SER A 75 15.84 4.16 -35.84
N LEU A 76 14.75 4.51 -35.16
CA LEU A 76 14.10 5.81 -35.28
C LEU A 76 15.05 6.99 -34.98
N GLY A 77 15.78 6.93 -33.87
CA GLY A 77 16.79 7.92 -33.50
C GLY A 77 17.99 7.93 -34.43
N ARG A 78 18.50 6.75 -34.82
CA ARG A 78 19.62 6.65 -35.78
C ARG A 78 19.27 7.24 -37.15
N ALA A 79 18.01 7.13 -37.59
CA ALA A 79 17.52 7.78 -38.82
C ALA A 79 17.43 9.31 -38.68
N VAL A 80 16.96 9.85 -37.54
CA VAL A 80 16.91 11.30 -37.26
C VAL A 80 18.30 11.95 -37.35
N PHE A 81 19.30 11.29 -36.78
CA PHE A 81 20.67 11.78 -36.72
C PHE A 81 21.57 11.35 -37.89
N LYS A 82 21.04 10.54 -38.82
CA LYS A 82 21.76 9.97 -39.98
C LYS A 82 23.06 9.27 -39.57
N ILE A 83 22.96 8.32 -38.64
CA ILE A 83 24.08 7.51 -38.15
C ILE A 83 23.77 6.01 -38.23
N ALA A 84 24.80 5.18 -38.33
CA ALA A 84 24.67 3.73 -38.37
C ALA A 84 25.69 3.04 -37.46
N VAL A 85 25.27 1.94 -36.81
CA VAL A 85 26.18 1.04 -36.09
C VAL A 85 26.77 0.07 -37.11
N VAL A 86 28.09 0.09 -37.24
CA VAL A 86 28.85 -0.79 -38.12
C VAL A 86 29.90 -1.57 -37.33
N ASP A 87 30.51 -2.55 -37.98
CA ASP A 87 31.69 -3.21 -37.45
C ASP A 87 33.00 -2.68 -38.06
N ARG A 88 34.11 -3.38 -37.78
CA ARG A 88 35.46 -3.00 -38.22
C ARG A 88 35.63 -2.94 -39.75
N ASN A 89 34.73 -3.59 -40.52
CA ASN A 89 34.75 -3.61 -41.98
C ASN A 89 33.83 -2.53 -42.58
N GLY A 90 33.09 -1.79 -41.75
CA GLY A 90 32.08 -0.83 -42.20
C GLY A 90 30.74 -1.46 -42.61
N GLU A 91 30.51 -2.75 -42.32
CA GLU A 91 29.24 -3.44 -42.56
C GLU A 91 28.24 -3.22 -41.41
N ARG A 92 26.93 -3.21 -41.70
CA ARG A 92 25.89 -2.99 -40.68
C ARG A 92 25.79 -4.18 -39.72
N VAL A 93 25.65 -3.88 -38.43
CA VAL A 93 25.62 -4.89 -37.36
C VAL A 93 24.23 -5.52 -37.21
N GLY A 94 24.16 -6.86 -37.26
CA GLY A 94 22.93 -7.64 -37.07
C GLY A 94 22.40 -7.68 -35.62
N PRO A 95 21.17 -8.20 -35.41
CA PRO A 95 20.39 -7.98 -34.19
C PRO A 95 21.05 -8.53 -32.92
N TRP A 96 21.68 -9.71 -32.98
CA TRP A 96 22.34 -10.31 -31.82
C TRP A 96 23.61 -9.58 -31.39
N ARG A 97 24.32 -8.94 -32.33
CA ARG A 97 25.51 -8.14 -32.02
C ARG A 97 25.14 -6.71 -31.61
N LEU A 98 23.96 -6.22 -32.01
CA LEU A 98 23.32 -5.05 -31.37
C LEU A 98 22.86 -5.37 -29.93
N LEU A 99 22.29 -6.55 -29.67
CA LEU A 99 21.91 -6.98 -28.32
C LEU A 99 23.14 -7.16 -27.42
N ALA A 100 24.22 -7.78 -27.92
CA ALA A 100 25.48 -7.91 -27.19
C ALA A 100 26.10 -6.53 -26.86
N ARG A 101 26.01 -5.56 -27.78
CA ARG A 101 26.39 -4.16 -27.55
C ARG A 101 25.51 -3.49 -26.49
N ASP A 102 24.20 -3.71 -26.54
CA ASP A 102 23.24 -3.15 -25.58
C ASP A 102 23.46 -3.72 -24.16
N VAL A 103 23.91 -4.97 -24.01
CA VAL A 103 24.38 -5.54 -22.74
C VAL A 103 25.76 -4.98 -22.35
N ALA A 104 26.69 -4.86 -23.30
CA ALA A 104 28.02 -4.31 -23.04
C ALA A 104 28.00 -2.83 -22.61
N HIS A 105 26.93 -2.07 -22.91
CA HIS A 105 26.70 -0.72 -22.39
C HIS A 105 26.53 -0.66 -20.85
N LEU A 106 26.43 -1.81 -20.16
CA LEU A 106 26.64 -1.88 -18.71
C LEU A 106 28.08 -1.50 -18.32
N LEU A 107 29.08 -1.90 -19.11
CA LEU A 107 30.50 -1.53 -18.90
C LEU A 107 30.74 -0.02 -19.06
N ASP A 108 29.93 0.66 -19.87
CA ASP A 108 29.98 2.12 -20.00
C ASP A 108 29.39 2.84 -18.77
N SER A 109 28.48 2.17 -18.06
CA SER A 109 27.69 2.72 -16.96
C SER A 109 28.34 2.49 -15.59
N LEU A 110 28.92 1.30 -15.36
CA LEU A 110 29.61 0.90 -14.13
C LEU A 110 30.67 1.90 -13.63
N PRO A 111 31.57 2.45 -14.47
CA PRO A 111 32.56 3.45 -14.03
C PRO A 111 31.93 4.86 -14.02
N LEU A 112 30.84 5.04 -13.25
CA LEU A 112 30.10 6.31 -13.11
C LEU A 112 29.82 7.00 -14.45
N PHE A 113 29.32 6.22 -15.42
CA PHE A 113 29.00 6.64 -16.79
C PHE A 113 30.18 7.12 -17.66
N LEU A 114 31.44 7.01 -17.22
CA LEU A 114 32.61 7.50 -17.98
C LEU A 114 32.74 6.88 -19.39
N GLY A 115 32.31 5.63 -19.60
CA GLY A 115 32.35 5.00 -20.93
C GLY A 115 31.39 5.63 -21.94
N TRP A 116 30.30 6.25 -21.46
CA TRP A 116 29.40 7.05 -22.32
C TRP A 116 30.02 8.38 -22.74
N LEU A 117 31.01 8.90 -21.99
CA LEU A 117 31.77 10.11 -22.33
C LEU A 117 33.04 9.82 -23.14
N TRP A 118 33.53 8.57 -23.13
CA TRP A 118 34.71 8.14 -23.87
C TRP A 118 34.76 8.50 -25.38
N PRO A 119 33.64 8.58 -26.13
CA PRO A 119 33.63 9.09 -27.51
C PRO A 119 34.14 10.53 -27.71
N LEU A 120 34.26 11.32 -26.63
CA LEU A 120 34.85 12.67 -26.67
C LEU A 120 36.38 12.63 -26.70
N VAL A 121 36.99 11.47 -26.45
CA VAL A 121 38.45 11.27 -26.33
C VAL A 121 38.96 10.21 -27.33
N ASP A 122 38.19 9.14 -27.57
CA ASP A 122 38.53 8.12 -28.58
C ASP A 122 38.46 8.70 -30.00
N VAL A 123 39.55 8.61 -30.75
CA VAL A 123 39.65 9.14 -32.14
C VAL A 123 38.66 8.47 -33.11
N ARG A 124 38.12 7.28 -32.78
CA ARG A 124 37.06 6.59 -33.55
C ARG A 124 35.67 6.79 -32.94
N GLY A 125 35.55 7.66 -31.92
CA GLY A 125 34.32 8.00 -31.21
C GLY A 125 33.68 6.84 -30.44
N ARG A 126 34.42 5.79 -30.08
CA ARG A 126 33.86 4.57 -29.47
C ARG A 126 33.57 4.75 -27.97
N THR A 127 32.58 4.03 -27.44
CA THR A 127 32.44 3.73 -26.01
C THR A 127 33.24 2.47 -25.61
N PHE A 128 33.26 2.07 -24.34
CA PHE A 128 33.84 0.78 -23.93
C PHE A 128 33.03 -0.41 -24.49
N ALA A 129 31.70 -0.29 -24.61
CA ALA A 129 30.87 -1.29 -25.28
C ALA A 129 31.20 -1.44 -26.78
N ASP A 130 31.43 -0.33 -27.48
CA ASP A 130 31.92 -0.33 -28.87
C ASP A 130 33.26 -1.08 -28.98
N ILE A 131 34.20 -0.81 -28.08
CA ILE A 131 35.52 -1.46 -28.05
C ILE A 131 35.38 -2.98 -27.80
N ALA A 132 34.57 -3.37 -26.80
CA ALA A 132 34.39 -4.78 -26.41
C ALA A 132 33.70 -5.62 -27.49
N VAL A 133 32.64 -5.11 -28.13
CA VAL A 133 31.87 -5.82 -29.16
C VAL A 133 32.45 -5.59 -30.58
N GLY A 134 33.49 -4.76 -30.68
CA GLY A 134 34.19 -4.44 -31.93
C GLY A 134 33.30 -3.69 -32.92
N THR A 135 32.42 -2.82 -32.44
CA THR A 135 31.54 -1.97 -33.24
C THR A 135 31.98 -0.52 -33.19
N GLU A 136 31.51 0.28 -34.13
CA GLU A 136 31.65 1.73 -34.13
C GLU A 136 30.39 2.36 -34.75
N VAL A 137 30.13 3.63 -34.45
CA VAL A 137 29.01 4.38 -35.02
C VAL A 137 29.56 5.45 -35.94
N ARG A 138 29.13 5.43 -37.20
CA ARG A 138 29.57 6.34 -38.27
C ARG A 138 28.40 7.17 -38.80
N GLN A 139 28.73 8.30 -39.43
CA GLN A 139 27.77 9.09 -40.19
C GLN A 139 27.33 8.32 -41.45
N ASP A 140 26.03 8.28 -41.70
CA ASP A 140 25.37 7.56 -42.78
C ASP A 140 24.56 8.52 -43.65
N ILE A 141 25.27 9.27 -44.49
CA ILE A 141 24.74 10.32 -45.36
C ILE A 141 23.71 9.74 -46.37
N ARG A 142 23.74 8.43 -46.62
CA ARG A 142 22.82 7.70 -47.52
C ARG A 142 21.39 7.58 -46.94
N ALA A 143 21.17 7.98 -45.68
CA ALA A 143 19.84 8.00 -45.05
C ALA A 143 18.92 9.09 -45.66
N GLN A 144 17.98 8.65 -46.52
CA GLN A 144 16.92 9.48 -47.12
C GLN A 144 15.56 9.43 -46.38
N VAL A 145 15.46 8.67 -45.28
CA VAL A 145 14.18 8.51 -44.55
C VAL A 145 13.85 9.74 -43.69
N ASP A 146 12.60 10.20 -43.72
CA ASP A 146 12.05 11.23 -42.82
C ASP A 146 11.89 10.73 -41.37
N GLY A 147 13.02 10.42 -40.72
CA GLY A 147 13.08 10.03 -39.32
C GLY A 147 12.51 11.10 -38.39
N ARG A 148 12.66 12.39 -38.74
CA ARG A 148 12.24 13.53 -37.89
C ARG A 148 10.73 13.58 -37.64
N ALA A 149 9.92 13.45 -38.69
CA ALA A 149 8.46 13.49 -38.54
C ALA A 149 7.95 12.30 -37.70
N ARG A 150 8.48 11.11 -37.98
CA ARG A 150 8.16 9.87 -37.25
C ARG A 150 8.62 9.94 -35.79
N ALA A 151 9.81 10.46 -35.51
CA ALA A 151 10.32 10.62 -34.15
C ALA A 151 9.52 11.63 -33.35
N THR A 152 9.13 12.76 -33.97
CA THR A 152 8.26 13.76 -33.33
C THR A 152 6.91 13.13 -32.95
N ALA A 153 6.29 12.36 -33.85
CA ALA A 153 5.04 11.66 -33.58
C ALA A 153 5.16 10.62 -32.45
N VAL A 154 6.23 9.82 -32.43
CA VAL A 154 6.46 8.80 -31.38
C VAL A 154 6.76 9.43 -30.03
N VAL A 155 7.61 10.47 -29.98
CA VAL A 155 7.93 11.20 -28.75
C VAL A 155 6.71 11.94 -28.21
N ALA A 156 5.92 12.59 -29.07
CA ALA A 156 4.65 13.22 -28.68
C ALA A 156 3.63 12.19 -28.15
N GLY A 157 3.51 11.03 -28.80
CA GLY A 157 2.66 9.93 -28.34
C GLY A 157 3.09 9.37 -26.98
N ALA A 158 4.39 9.17 -26.76
CA ALA A 158 4.95 8.74 -25.48
C ALA A 158 4.72 9.78 -24.37
N ALA A 159 4.91 11.07 -24.66
CA ALA A 159 4.66 12.16 -23.72
C ALA A 159 3.17 12.30 -23.38
N ALA A 160 2.28 12.20 -24.37
CA ALA A 160 0.83 12.22 -24.15
C ALA A 160 0.37 11.02 -23.29
N LEU A 161 0.89 9.82 -23.56
CA LEU A 161 0.60 8.61 -22.79
C LEU A 161 1.11 8.71 -21.34
N ALA A 162 2.29 9.29 -21.12
CA ALA A 162 2.81 9.57 -19.78
C ALA A 162 1.96 10.61 -19.04
N GLY A 163 1.51 11.66 -19.73
CA GLY A 163 0.59 12.68 -19.18
C GLY A 163 -0.77 12.10 -18.80
N LEU A 164 -1.36 11.26 -19.65
CA LEU A 164 -2.60 10.53 -19.37
C LEU A 164 -2.45 9.59 -18.16
N ALA A 165 -1.33 8.86 -18.06
CA ALA A 165 -1.04 8.02 -16.90
C ALA A 165 -0.96 8.86 -15.60
N ALA A 166 -0.28 10.02 -15.63
CA ALA A 166 -0.20 10.91 -14.48
C ALA A 166 -1.58 11.48 -14.07
N VAL A 167 -2.43 11.85 -15.03
CA VAL A 167 -3.81 12.30 -14.76
C VAL A 167 -4.66 11.18 -14.14
N VAL A 168 -4.56 9.94 -14.64
CA VAL A 168 -5.24 8.77 -14.08
C VAL A 168 -4.76 8.47 -12.66
N GLY A 169 -3.46 8.49 -12.40
CA GLY A 169 -2.89 8.30 -11.06
C GLY A 169 -3.31 9.40 -10.08
N TYR A 170 -3.32 10.65 -10.51
CA TYR A 170 -3.75 11.78 -9.67
C TYR A 170 -5.24 11.71 -9.30
N LEU A 171 -6.11 11.54 -10.31
CA LEU A 171 -7.56 11.59 -10.10
C LEU A 171 -8.13 10.29 -9.52
N GLY A 172 -7.62 9.13 -9.94
CA GLY A 172 -8.16 7.82 -9.59
C GLY A 172 -7.52 7.16 -8.37
N ILE A 173 -6.35 7.62 -7.91
CA ILE A 173 -5.60 7.02 -6.80
C ILE A 173 -5.28 8.08 -5.75
N TYR A 174 -4.41 9.05 -6.07
CA TYR A 174 -3.90 10.01 -5.08
C TYR A 174 -5.00 10.86 -4.44
N ARG A 175 -5.92 11.42 -5.23
CA ARG A 175 -6.98 12.29 -4.71
C ARG A 175 -7.96 11.54 -3.76
N PRO A 176 -8.54 10.37 -4.11
CA PRO A 176 -9.41 9.64 -3.18
C PRO A 176 -8.65 9.09 -1.97
N GLU A 177 -7.41 8.60 -2.11
CA GLU A 177 -6.61 8.13 -0.97
C GLU A 177 -6.26 9.27 0.00
N SER A 178 -5.87 10.44 -0.52
CA SER A 178 -5.61 11.63 0.30
C SER A 178 -6.87 12.09 1.04
N ALA A 179 -8.04 12.06 0.40
CA ALA A 179 -9.31 12.39 1.04
C ALA A 179 -9.67 11.39 2.16
N ALA A 180 -9.49 10.09 1.93
CA ALA A 180 -9.71 9.05 2.94
C ALA A 180 -8.71 9.14 4.11
N ALA A 181 -7.44 9.50 3.84
CA ALA A 181 -6.44 9.72 4.88
C ALA A 181 -6.78 10.93 5.77
N GLN A 182 -7.21 12.04 5.16
CA GLN A 182 -7.69 13.23 5.87
C GLN A 182 -8.94 12.93 6.71
N ALA A 183 -9.90 12.18 6.16
CA ALA A 183 -11.09 11.74 6.88
C ALA A 183 -10.74 10.85 8.09
N ARG A 184 -9.82 9.89 7.93
CA ARG A 184 -9.30 9.07 9.04
C ARG A 184 -8.66 9.92 10.13
N GLN A 185 -7.88 10.95 9.78
CA GLN A 185 -7.28 11.87 10.76
C GLN A 185 -8.34 12.70 11.50
N GLN A 186 -9.33 13.23 10.77
CA GLN A 186 -10.45 13.99 11.36
C GLN A 186 -11.26 13.12 12.32
N ILE A 187 -11.65 11.91 11.91
CA ILE A 187 -12.44 10.98 12.73
C ILE A 187 -11.64 10.44 13.93
N ALA A 188 -10.32 10.25 13.81
CA ALA A 188 -9.49 9.86 14.96
C ALA A 188 -9.49 10.91 16.10
N VAL A 189 -9.66 12.19 15.80
CA VAL A 189 -9.68 13.29 16.78
C VAL A 189 -11.11 13.66 17.19
N ALA A 190 -12.02 13.83 16.23
CA ALA A 190 -13.38 14.30 16.47
C ALA A 190 -14.36 13.17 16.82
N GLY A 191 -14.20 11.97 16.24
CA GLY A 191 -15.10 10.83 16.44
C GLY A 191 -15.32 10.43 17.90
N PRO A 192 -14.27 10.34 18.75
CA PRO A 192 -14.44 10.03 20.16
C PRO A 192 -15.27 11.10 20.87
N LYS A 193 -15.01 12.38 20.57
CA LYS A 193 -15.74 13.51 21.16
C LYS A 193 -17.21 13.54 20.74
N ILE A 194 -17.50 13.42 19.44
CA ILE A 194 -18.88 13.40 18.92
C ILE A 194 -19.71 12.32 19.64
N VAL A 195 -19.11 11.15 19.91
CA VAL A 195 -19.78 10.04 20.58
C VAL A 195 -19.87 10.23 22.10
N THR A 196 -18.88 10.82 22.77
CA THR A 196 -18.99 11.12 24.21
C THR A 196 -20.01 12.22 24.46
N ASP A 197 -20.02 13.26 23.64
CA ASP A 197 -20.96 14.38 23.75
C ASP A 197 -22.39 13.86 23.55
N MET A 198 -22.68 13.17 22.43
CA MET A 198 -23.99 12.55 22.11
C MET A 198 -24.50 11.52 23.15
N LEU A 199 -23.63 11.03 24.04
CA LEU A 199 -24.00 10.06 25.08
C LEU A 199 -24.00 10.65 26.49
N SER A 200 -23.60 11.91 26.69
CA SER A 200 -23.41 12.52 28.01
C SER A 200 -24.39 13.66 28.28
N TYR A 201 -25.06 13.62 29.42
CA TYR A 201 -26.08 14.61 29.80
C TYR A 201 -26.21 14.73 31.33
N THR A 202 -26.70 15.87 31.80
CA THR A 202 -27.06 16.05 33.21
C THR A 202 -28.57 16.03 33.39
N ALA A 203 -29.06 15.61 34.56
CA ALA A 203 -30.48 15.64 34.88
C ALA A 203 -31.05 17.08 34.92
N ALA A 204 -30.21 18.10 35.06
CA ALA A 204 -30.60 19.51 35.04
C ALA A 204 -30.74 20.08 33.62
N THR A 205 -29.92 19.61 32.67
CA THR A 205 -29.82 20.13 31.29
C THR A 205 -30.37 19.18 30.22
N VAL A 206 -30.84 17.98 30.59
CA VAL A 206 -31.25 16.88 29.69
C VAL A 206 -32.13 17.28 28.48
N ALA A 207 -32.98 18.30 28.59
CA ALA A 207 -33.78 18.77 27.45
C ALA A 207 -32.96 19.56 26.41
N GLU A 208 -31.98 20.35 26.87
CA GLU A 208 -31.04 21.10 26.04
C GLU A 208 -29.96 20.16 25.49
N ASP A 209 -29.41 19.29 26.34
CA ASP A 209 -28.45 18.23 25.97
C ASP A 209 -29.03 17.35 24.85
N PHE A 210 -30.22 16.80 25.05
CA PHE A 210 -30.88 15.96 24.04
C PHE A 210 -31.21 16.72 22.74
N THR A 211 -31.40 18.04 22.80
CA THR A 211 -31.57 18.87 21.60
C THR A 211 -30.23 19.07 20.88
N HIS A 212 -29.11 19.13 21.62
CA HIS A 212 -27.77 19.17 21.05
C HIS A 212 -27.34 17.83 20.42
N ASP A 213 -27.55 16.69 21.09
CA ASP A 213 -27.21 15.35 20.59
C ASP A 213 -27.81 15.08 19.20
N GLN A 214 -29.04 15.55 19.00
CA GLN A 214 -29.78 15.44 17.75
C GLN A 214 -29.08 16.19 16.59
N THR A 215 -28.16 17.12 16.86
CA THR A 215 -27.31 17.74 15.82
C THR A 215 -26.09 16.88 15.45
N LEU A 216 -25.68 15.95 16.34
CA LEU A 216 -24.50 15.10 16.20
C LEU A 216 -24.76 13.79 15.42
N VAL A 217 -26.03 13.49 15.11
CA VAL A 217 -26.48 12.29 14.38
C VAL A 217 -26.97 12.60 12.97
N THR A 218 -26.91 11.61 12.07
CA THR A 218 -27.53 11.72 10.74
C THR A 218 -29.05 11.62 10.84
N ASP A 219 -29.77 12.13 9.85
CA ASP A 219 -31.24 12.06 9.80
C ASP A 219 -31.78 10.62 9.71
N ALA A 220 -30.94 9.65 9.34
CA ALA A 220 -31.26 8.23 9.36
C ALA A 220 -31.18 7.62 10.78
N TYR A 221 -30.23 8.07 11.60
CA TYR A 221 -30.06 7.61 12.99
C TYR A 221 -30.89 8.40 14.00
N ARG A 222 -31.27 9.65 13.66
CA ARG A 222 -32.15 10.58 14.40
C ARG A 222 -33.34 9.91 15.12
N PRO A 223 -34.15 9.02 14.51
CA PRO A 223 -35.28 8.40 15.19
C PRO A 223 -34.86 7.39 16.26
N VAL A 224 -33.76 6.66 16.03
CA VAL A 224 -33.23 5.64 16.96
C VAL A 224 -32.64 6.29 18.21
N LEU A 225 -32.02 7.47 18.06
CA LEU A 225 -31.60 8.27 19.22
C LEU A 225 -32.81 8.85 19.97
N ALA A 226 -33.85 9.33 19.25
CA ALA A 226 -35.04 9.88 19.88
C ALA A 226 -35.76 8.85 20.77
N GLU A 227 -35.94 7.60 20.30
CA GLU A 227 -36.52 6.50 21.09
C GLU A 227 -35.73 6.23 22.39
N GLN A 228 -34.40 6.28 22.34
CA GLN A 228 -33.54 6.12 23.52
C GLN A 228 -33.64 7.31 24.48
N GLN A 229 -33.74 8.53 23.95
CA GLN A 229 -33.94 9.75 24.74
C GLN A 229 -35.31 9.77 25.43
N ASP A 230 -36.37 9.32 24.76
CA ASP A 230 -37.71 9.19 25.35
C ASP A 230 -37.75 8.12 26.45
N ALA A 231 -37.12 6.95 26.25
CA ALA A 231 -36.98 5.94 27.29
C ALA A 231 -36.21 6.45 28.54
N VAL A 232 -35.25 7.37 28.37
CA VAL A 232 -34.57 8.04 29.50
C VAL A 232 -35.49 9.05 30.20
N ARG A 233 -36.31 9.80 29.45
CA ARG A 233 -37.32 10.72 30.02
C ARG A 233 -38.34 9.96 30.87
N GLU A 234 -38.85 8.83 30.38
CA GLU A 234 -39.80 7.97 31.12
C GLU A 234 -39.18 7.32 32.36
N ALA A 235 -37.91 6.88 32.29
CA ALA A 235 -37.23 6.23 33.40
C ALA A 235 -36.81 7.19 34.54
N GLY A 236 -36.89 8.51 34.32
CA GLY A 236 -36.38 9.53 35.22
C GLY A 236 -34.88 9.80 34.98
N PRO A 237 -34.51 10.90 34.30
CA PRO A 237 -33.13 11.23 34.01
C PRO A 237 -32.26 11.36 35.26
N VAL A 238 -31.03 10.85 35.18
CA VAL A 238 -29.96 11.02 36.16
C VAL A 238 -28.67 11.33 35.41
N ASP A 239 -27.77 12.11 36.02
CA ASP A 239 -26.48 12.48 35.42
C ASP A 239 -25.76 11.24 34.87
N ASN A 240 -25.28 11.35 33.64
CA ASN A 240 -24.70 10.25 32.90
C ASN A 240 -23.58 10.78 32.01
N ASP A 241 -22.33 10.51 32.37
CA ASP A 241 -21.15 10.94 31.62
C ASP A 241 -20.45 9.73 30.99
N TYR A 242 -19.92 9.91 29.78
CA TYR A 242 -19.01 8.96 29.13
C TYR A 242 -17.71 9.63 28.68
N TRP A 243 -16.61 8.88 28.77
CA TRP A 243 -15.31 9.25 28.19
C TRP A 243 -14.71 8.10 27.38
N ALA A 244 -14.09 8.43 26.26
CA ALA A 244 -13.35 7.48 25.45
C ALA A 244 -11.96 7.22 26.07
N THR A 245 -11.70 5.98 26.47
CA THR A 245 -10.38 5.55 26.98
C THR A 245 -9.44 5.09 25.87
N ASN A 246 -9.99 4.62 24.75
CA ASN A 246 -9.23 4.22 23.57
C ASN A 246 -10.12 4.30 22.32
N SER A 247 -9.53 4.54 21.14
CA SER A 247 -10.24 4.60 19.86
C SER A 247 -9.40 4.03 18.71
N ALA A 248 -10.05 3.45 17.70
CA ALA A 248 -9.39 2.92 16.51
C ALA A 248 -10.25 3.09 15.26
N VAL A 249 -9.75 3.83 14.26
CA VAL A 249 -10.45 4.03 12.97
C VAL A 249 -10.20 2.85 12.05
N LEU A 250 -11.17 1.93 11.96
CA LEU A 250 -11.12 0.72 11.15
C LEU A 250 -11.04 1.04 9.64
N SER A 251 -11.90 1.94 9.17
CA SER A 251 -11.99 2.34 7.76
C SER A 251 -12.38 3.82 7.64
N ALA A 252 -12.04 4.42 6.49
CA ALA A 252 -12.49 5.75 6.11
C ALA A 252 -12.55 5.86 4.57
N THR A 253 -13.56 6.56 4.07
CA THR A 253 -13.63 7.15 2.73
C THR A 253 -13.58 8.67 2.86
N SER A 254 -13.87 9.42 1.80
CA SER A 254 -14.05 10.89 1.84
C SER A 254 -15.18 11.39 2.76
N ASP A 255 -16.14 10.51 3.05
CA ASP A 255 -17.52 10.83 3.42
C ASP A 255 -18.12 9.86 4.46
N ARG A 256 -17.48 8.72 4.73
CA ARG A 256 -17.89 7.71 5.71
C ARG A 256 -16.68 7.15 6.47
N ALA A 257 -16.87 6.72 7.71
CA ALA A 257 -15.80 6.07 8.49
C ALA A 257 -16.34 5.11 9.55
N SER A 258 -15.62 4.02 9.81
CA SER A 258 -15.92 3.06 10.89
C SER A 258 -14.88 3.17 12.00
N MET A 259 -15.33 3.24 13.25
CA MET A 259 -14.48 3.36 14.44
C MET A 259 -14.88 2.33 15.51
N LEU A 260 -13.90 1.80 16.24
CA LEU A 260 -14.10 1.20 17.55
C LEU A 260 -13.78 2.22 18.65
N LEU A 261 -14.62 2.27 19.69
CA LEU A 261 -14.40 3.05 20.91
C LEU A 261 -14.50 2.13 22.12
N LEU A 262 -13.57 2.30 23.06
CA LEU A 262 -13.68 1.76 24.41
C LEU A 262 -14.12 2.89 25.35
N LEU A 263 -15.42 2.93 25.62
CA LEU A 263 -16.04 3.92 26.50
C LEU A 263 -15.99 3.41 27.95
N GLN A 264 -15.63 4.31 28.85
CA GLN A 264 -16.01 4.21 30.27
C GLN A 264 -17.01 5.33 30.57
N GLY A 265 -17.77 5.18 31.65
CA GLY A 265 -18.75 6.18 32.03
C GLY A 265 -19.20 6.03 33.48
N GLN A 266 -19.99 6.99 33.93
CA GLN A 266 -20.60 7.02 35.25
C GLN A 266 -22.06 7.45 35.15
N ARG A 267 -22.94 6.82 35.92
CA ARG A 267 -24.37 7.16 35.95
C ARG A 267 -24.89 7.31 37.38
N GLY A 268 -25.60 8.39 37.65
CA GLY A 268 -26.09 8.79 38.97
C GLY A 268 -25.00 9.42 39.84
N THR A 269 -25.43 10.21 40.83
CA THR A 269 -24.54 10.98 41.71
C THR A 269 -24.35 10.36 43.09
N GLY A 270 -23.23 10.70 43.74
CA GLY A 270 -22.92 10.33 45.12
C GLY A 270 -23.02 8.83 45.39
N SER A 271 -23.68 8.44 46.47
CA SER A 271 -23.82 7.04 46.89
C SER A 271 -24.68 6.15 45.99
N LYS A 272 -25.25 6.69 44.89
CA LYS A 272 -26.00 5.92 43.88
C LYS A 272 -25.23 5.77 42.55
N GLN A 273 -24.04 6.36 42.44
CA GLN A 273 -23.20 6.32 41.24
C GLN A 273 -22.85 4.88 40.82
N ARG A 274 -22.93 4.60 39.52
CA ARG A 274 -22.54 3.32 38.91
C ARG A 274 -21.54 3.56 37.79
N LEU A 275 -20.43 2.83 37.80
CA LEU A 275 -19.48 2.80 36.69
C LEU A 275 -20.04 1.94 35.55
N ILE A 276 -19.81 2.40 34.33
CA ILE A 276 -20.19 1.75 33.07
C ILE A 276 -18.91 1.53 32.25
N THR A 277 -18.86 0.45 31.48
CA THR A 277 -17.81 0.22 30.47
C THR A 277 -18.46 -0.46 29.27
N ALA A 278 -18.23 0.08 28.08
CA ALA A 278 -18.80 -0.40 26.83
C ALA A 278 -17.75 -0.37 25.72
N SER A 279 -17.64 -1.47 24.97
CA SER A 279 -17.01 -1.44 23.66
C SER A 279 -18.10 -1.16 22.62
N VAL A 280 -17.90 -0.18 21.75
CA VAL A 280 -18.87 0.16 20.69
C VAL A 280 -18.18 0.22 19.34
N ARG A 281 -18.90 -0.18 18.29
CA ARG A 281 -18.58 0.24 16.92
C ARG A 281 -19.48 1.43 16.57
N VAL A 282 -18.89 2.44 15.97
CA VAL A 282 -19.60 3.62 15.47
C VAL A 282 -19.28 3.80 14.00
N GLU A 283 -20.33 3.89 13.19
CA GLU A 283 -20.24 4.31 11.80
C GLU A 283 -20.57 5.80 11.74
N PHE A 284 -19.71 6.57 11.10
CA PHE A 284 -19.88 8.00 10.85
C PHE A 284 -20.16 8.26 9.38
N ALA A 285 -20.97 9.26 9.11
CA ALA A 285 -21.14 9.83 7.77
C ALA A 285 -20.93 11.34 7.82
N ARG A 286 -20.59 11.92 6.65
CA ARG A 286 -20.35 13.34 6.49
C ARG A 286 -21.57 14.02 5.89
N SER A 287 -22.08 15.05 6.57
CA SER A 287 -23.23 15.83 6.13
C SER A 287 -22.93 16.61 4.85
N GLY A 288 -23.99 17.07 4.17
CA GLY A 288 -23.86 18.02 3.05
C GLY A 288 -23.23 19.36 3.44
N SER A 289 -23.23 19.72 4.72
CA SER A 289 -22.51 20.87 5.29
C SER A 289 -21.05 20.57 5.68
N GLY A 290 -20.56 19.35 5.40
CA GLY A 290 -19.18 18.95 5.61
C GLY A 290 -18.81 18.54 7.05
N GLN A 291 -19.79 18.45 7.94
CA GLN A 291 -19.62 18.01 9.34
C GLN A 291 -19.68 16.48 9.45
N TRP A 292 -19.01 15.92 10.45
CA TRP A 292 -19.10 14.47 10.75
C TRP A 292 -20.20 14.22 11.77
N GLN A 293 -21.04 13.21 11.50
CA GLN A 293 -22.17 12.82 12.34
C GLN A 293 -22.20 11.29 12.52
N VAL A 294 -22.79 10.83 13.62
CA VAL A 294 -23.03 9.39 13.87
C VAL A 294 -24.16 8.89 12.98
N ASP A 295 -23.87 7.89 12.15
CA ASP A 295 -24.81 7.23 11.23
C ASP A 295 -25.30 5.89 11.81
N SER A 296 -24.51 5.26 12.68
CA SER A 296 -25.01 4.25 13.63
C SER A 296 -24.04 4.03 14.80
N LEU A 297 -24.57 3.60 15.96
CA LEU A 297 -23.78 3.07 17.08
C LEU A 297 -24.27 1.67 17.42
N THR A 298 -23.35 0.72 17.52
CA THR A 298 -23.60 -0.69 17.90
C THR A 298 -22.76 -1.06 19.11
N VAL A 299 -23.42 -1.45 20.21
CA VAL A 299 -22.73 -1.98 21.39
C VAL A 299 -22.19 -3.38 21.10
N LEU A 300 -20.89 -3.58 21.31
CA LEU A 300 -20.23 -4.87 21.15
C LEU A 300 -20.31 -5.62 22.49
N GLY A 301 -20.99 -6.76 22.47
CA GLY A 301 -21.03 -7.66 23.62
C GLY A 301 -19.63 -8.19 24.01
N PRO A 302 -19.45 -8.66 25.25
CA PRO A 302 -18.17 -9.21 25.70
C PRO A 302 -17.73 -10.37 24.80
N SER A 303 -16.45 -10.36 24.43
CA SER A 303 -15.86 -11.38 23.56
C SER A 303 -15.96 -12.76 24.21
N ARG A 304 -16.86 -13.61 23.71
CA ARG A 304 -16.88 -15.04 24.05
C ARG A 304 -15.55 -15.65 23.57
N PRO A 305 -14.77 -16.33 24.43
CA PRO A 305 -13.57 -17.02 24.00
C PRO A 305 -13.88 -18.04 22.89
N PRO A 306 -12.91 -18.37 22.01
CA PRO A 306 -13.06 -19.51 21.11
C PRO A 306 -13.37 -20.76 21.94
N ALA A 307 -14.37 -21.54 21.50
CA ALA A 307 -14.81 -22.74 22.21
C ALA A 307 -13.74 -23.84 22.10
N GLY A 308 -12.79 -23.84 23.05
CA GLY A 308 -11.66 -24.76 23.08
C GLY A 308 -10.67 -24.52 24.22
N GLU A 309 -10.58 -23.29 24.77
CA GLU A 309 -9.61 -22.96 25.82
C GLU A 309 -10.30 -22.72 27.17
N SER A 310 -10.15 -23.66 28.11
CA SER A 310 -10.74 -23.58 29.44
C SER A 310 -9.98 -22.59 30.32
N ALA A 311 -10.71 -21.68 30.96
CA ALA A 311 -10.14 -20.72 31.90
C ALA A 311 -9.36 -21.41 33.03
N PRO A 312 -8.22 -20.86 33.49
CA PRO A 312 -7.47 -21.42 34.59
C PRO A 312 -8.33 -21.43 35.87
N ALA A 313 -8.25 -22.53 36.62
CA ALA A 313 -9.07 -22.73 37.82
C ALA A 313 -8.79 -21.65 38.88
N LYS A 314 -9.84 -21.22 39.58
CA LYS A 314 -9.67 -20.42 40.81
C LYS A 314 -9.00 -21.28 41.89
N PRO A 315 -8.10 -20.73 42.72
CA PRO A 315 -7.58 -21.46 43.89
C PRO A 315 -8.71 -21.79 44.86
N ASP A 316 -8.76 -23.04 45.34
CA ASP A 316 -9.83 -23.52 46.22
C ASP A 316 -9.83 -22.85 47.59
N ALA A 317 -11.00 -22.37 48.02
CA ALA A 317 -11.23 -21.92 49.38
C ALA A 317 -11.51 -23.12 50.30
N LYS A 318 -10.65 -23.32 51.29
CA LYS A 318 -10.73 -24.42 52.26
C LYS A 318 -12.05 -24.39 53.06
N PRO A 319 -12.83 -25.49 53.12
CA PRO A 319 -14.08 -25.53 53.90
C PRO A 319 -13.82 -25.61 55.43
N PRO A 320 -14.75 -25.11 56.26
CA PRO A 320 -14.66 -25.17 57.72
C PRO A 320 -14.98 -26.57 58.27
N ALA A 321 -14.57 -26.84 59.52
CA ALA A 321 -14.70 -28.15 60.15
C ALA A 321 -15.56 -28.12 61.42
N SER A 322 -16.60 -28.95 61.47
CA SER A 322 -17.25 -29.43 62.70
C SER A 322 -18.19 -30.60 62.38
N GLY A 323 -17.97 -31.78 62.98
CA GLY A 323 -18.82 -32.96 62.73
C GLY A 323 -18.38 -34.23 63.47
N GLN A 324 -18.98 -34.49 64.62
CA GLN A 324 -18.91 -35.73 65.40
C GLN A 324 -20.18 -35.83 66.27
N PRO A 325 -20.53 -37.01 66.85
CA PRO A 325 -19.96 -38.35 66.64
C PRO A 325 -21.03 -39.42 66.31
N SER A 326 -20.61 -40.68 66.01
CA SER A 326 -21.06 -41.88 66.77
C SER A 326 -20.65 -43.25 66.18
N ALA A 327 -20.19 -44.13 67.09
CA ALA A 327 -20.46 -45.58 67.18
C ALA A 327 -20.12 -46.60 66.04
N SER A 328 -19.07 -47.39 66.31
CA SER A 328 -19.01 -48.88 66.24
C SER A 328 -19.31 -49.69 64.96
N GLY A 329 -18.32 -50.50 64.52
CA GLY A 329 -18.51 -51.65 63.60
C GLY A 329 -17.17 -52.31 63.18
N LYS A 330 -16.94 -53.58 63.52
CA LYS A 330 -15.72 -54.39 63.26
C LYS A 330 -16.14 -55.82 62.86
N PRO A 331 -15.26 -56.71 62.32
CA PRO A 331 -14.01 -56.52 61.55
C PRO A 331 -13.85 -57.58 60.39
N SER A 332 -12.60 -57.97 60.09
CA SER A 332 -12.11 -59.19 59.36
C SER A 332 -11.88 -59.02 57.85
N VAL A 333 -10.86 -59.62 57.20
CA VAL A 333 -9.92 -60.73 57.55
C VAL A 333 -8.43 -60.36 57.24
N LYS A 334 -7.44 -61.12 57.76
CA LYS A 334 -5.95 -60.99 57.57
C LYS A 334 -5.39 -62.23 56.81
N PRO A 335 -4.13 -62.29 56.29
CA PRO A 335 -2.86 -61.71 56.79
C PRO A 335 -2.16 -60.79 55.73
N SER A 336 -0.83 -60.68 55.45
CA SER A 336 0.38 -61.45 55.82
C SER A 336 1.75 -60.70 55.70
N VAL A 337 2.82 -61.49 55.66
CA VAL A 337 4.31 -61.30 55.74
C VAL A 337 4.93 -60.99 54.34
N LYS A 338 5.90 -60.07 54.04
CA LYS A 338 7.18 -59.56 54.65
C LYS A 338 8.43 -60.44 54.25
N PRO A 339 9.74 -60.02 54.25
CA PRO A 339 10.51 -58.74 54.05
C PRO A 339 11.35 -58.77 52.70
N SER A 340 12.37 -57.95 52.30
CA SER A 340 13.56 -57.38 53.01
C SER A 340 14.38 -56.30 52.23
N ALA A 341 15.07 -55.43 53.00
CA ALA A 341 16.34 -54.64 52.88
C ALA A 341 17.34 -54.79 51.68
N PRO A 342 18.43 -53.97 51.54
CA PRO A 342 18.88 -52.68 52.15
C PRO A 342 19.39 -51.59 51.12
N PRO A 343 20.05 -50.46 51.50
CA PRO A 343 20.36 -49.31 50.60
C PRO A 343 21.86 -48.94 50.39
N ALA A 344 22.14 -48.02 49.45
CA ALA A 344 23.39 -47.23 49.25
C ALA A 344 23.15 -46.08 48.22
N SER A 345 24.03 -45.08 47.97
CA SER A 345 24.78 -44.15 48.86
C SER A 345 25.52 -43.08 48.02
N GLY A 346 25.43 -41.78 48.38
CA GLY A 346 26.20 -40.68 47.77
C GLY A 346 25.74 -40.21 46.38
N GLY A 347 26.17 -39.05 45.85
CA GLY A 347 26.88 -37.95 46.51
C GLY A 347 27.88 -37.18 45.63
N GLY A 348 27.61 -35.90 45.33
CA GLY A 348 28.63 -34.90 44.98
C GLY A 348 28.53 -34.21 43.61
N ARG A 349 28.45 -32.87 43.67
CA ARG A 349 28.57 -31.85 42.59
C ARG A 349 27.44 -31.79 41.56
#